data_AF-Q8X1X7-F1
#
_entry.id   AF-Q8X1X7-F1
#
_cell.length_a   1.000
_cell.length_b   1.000
_cell.length_c   1.000
_cell.angle_alpha   90.00
_cell.angle_beta   90.00
_cell.angle_gamma   90.00
#
_symmetry.space_group_name_H-M   'P 1'
#
loop_
_entity.id
_entity.type
_entity.pdbx_description
1 polymer ?
#
loop_
_entity_poly.entity_id
_entity_poly.type
_entity_poly.pdbx_seq_one_letter_code
_entity_poly.pdbx_strand_id
1 'polypeptide(L)'
;PRAVSVRAVSSARPSTSDPRYASGRLTRCHRLAPDRDGRQAILRIHTRDMPLAPDVDLPQVARMTPGMTGAELANLANESALLAVKRQQQQVAQHDFLEGLEKVQLGAARSLLMPEEERRRTGYHESGHALLGMLQPGADPVRKVTIVPRGRALGVTLSTPEADRYAYTEEYLRARIIGALGGMAAEHVVFGVVTTGSENDLEQVTGIARGMSPAGA
;
A
#
# COMPACT_ATOMS: atom_id res chain seq x y z
N PRO A 1 -31.10 39.69 -3.36
CA PRO A 1 -30.21 38.55 -3.73
C PRO A 1 -30.16 37.48 -2.62
N ARG A 2 -30.79 36.31 -2.83
CA ARG A 2 -30.62 35.17 -1.92
C ARG A 2 -29.23 34.56 -2.14
N ALA A 3 -28.38 34.61 -1.12
CA ALA A 3 -27.06 34.00 -1.17
C ALA A 3 -27.20 32.47 -1.19
N VAL A 4 -26.73 31.83 -2.26
CA VAL A 4 -26.53 30.38 -2.29
C VAL A 4 -25.25 30.10 -1.52
N SER A 5 -25.34 29.33 -0.43
CA SER A 5 -24.18 28.91 0.36
C SER A 5 -23.97 27.40 0.23
N VAL A 6 -22.75 27.00 -0.13
CA VAL A 6 -22.34 25.59 -0.21
C VAL A 6 -21.36 25.33 0.93
N ARG A 7 -21.59 24.24 1.69
CA ARG A 7 -20.73 23.83 2.80
C ARG A 7 -20.09 22.49 2.47
N ALA A 8 -18.76 22.45 2.45
CA ALA A 8 -17.98 21.23 2.27
C ALA A 8 -17.14 20.94 3.52
N VAL A 9 -16.91 19.67 3.81
CA VAL A 9 -16.07 19.19 4.93
C VAL A 9 -15.22 18.04 4.43
N SER A 10 -13.93 18.02 4.79
CA SER A 10 -13.02 16.89 4.54
C SER A 10 -12.84 16.10 5.83
N SER A 11 -12.92 14.76 5.75
CA SER A 11 -12.69 13.86 6.89
C SER A 11 -12.08 12.55 6.40
N ALA A 12 -11.03 12.09 7.09
CA ALA A 12 -10.42 10.77 6.87
C ALA A 12 -11.26 9.61 7.44
N ARG A 13 -12.26 9.91 8.29
CA ARG A 13 -13.18 8.93 8.89
C ARG A 13 -14.61 9.43 8.75
N PRO A 14 -15.24 9.27 7.57
CA PRO A 14 -16.63 9.66 7.37
C PRO A 14 -17.53 8.61 8.03
N SER A 15 -17.79 8.75 9.33
CA SER A 15 -18.82 7.96 10.01
C SER A 15 -20.13 8.74 10.06
N THR A 16 -21.21 8.14 9.58
CA THR A 16 -22.58 8.69 9.65
C THR A 16 -23.08 8.89 11.09
N SER A 17 -22.37 8.33 12.09
CA SER A 17 -22.66 8.46 13.52
C SER A 17 -22.07 9.72 14.18
N ASP A 18 -21.24 10.52 13.50
CA ASP A 18 -20.81 11.80 14.07
C ASP A 18 -22.00 12.79 14.03
N PRO A 19 -22.42 13.34 15.18
CA PRO A 19 -23.60 14.21 15.29
C PRO A 19 -23.58 15.40 14.32
N ARG A 20 -22.40 15.84 13.87
CA ARG A 20 -22.23 16.93 12.92
C ARG A 20 -22.76 16.62 11.52
N TYR A 21 -22.76 15.34 11.10
CA TYR A 21 -23.25 14.90 9.78
C TYR A 21 -24.73 14.48 9.80
N ALA A 22 -25.26 14.13 10.97
CA ALA A 22 -26.62 13.58 11.15
C ALA A 22 -27.76 14.59 10.91
N SER A 23 -27.49 15.91 10.93
CA SER A 23 -28.51 16.96 10.83
C SER A 23 -29.03 17.28 9.41
N GLY A 24 -28.78 16.42 8.41
CA GLY A 24 -29.21 16.65 7.02
C GLY A 24 -28.46 17.75 6.26
N ARG A 25 -27.49 18.42 6.90
CA ARG A 25 -26.68 19.52 6.34
C ARG A 25 -25.59 19.07 5.35
N LEU A 26 -25.16 17.82 5.43
CA LEU A 26 -24.13 17.23 4.59
C LEU A 26 -24.69 15.97 3.95
N THR A 27 -25.41 16.16 2.85
CA THR A 27 -26.23 15.13 2.20
C THR A 27 -25.46 14.31 1.17
N ARG A 28 -24.25 14.75 0.77
CA ARG A 28 -23.42 14.09 -0.25
C ARG A 28 -22.03 13.82 0.29
N CYS A 29 -21.63 12.56 0.24
CA CYS A 29 -20.25 12.15 0.49
C CYS A 29 -19.60 11.78 -0.85
N HIS A 30 -18.51 12.44 -1.19
CA HIS A 30 -17.69 12.12 -2.35
C HIS A 30 -16.39 11.48 -1.87
N ARG A 31 -16.15 10.22 -2.27
CA ARG A 31 -14.87 9.55 -2.04
C ARG A 31 -13.96 9.90 -3.21
N LEU A 32 -12.94 10.72 -2.97
CA LEU A 32 -12.10 11.34 -4.01
C LEU A 32 -10.77 10.58 -4.17
N ALA A 33 -10.83 9.30 -4.50
CA ALA A 33 -9.62 8.57 -4.89
C ALA A 33 -9.33 8.85 -6.38
N PRO A 34 -8.11 9.28 -6.74
CA PRO A 34 -7.75 9.52 -8.13
C PRO A 34 -7.65 8.20 -8.91
N ASP A 35 -8.16 8.19 -10.12
CA ASP A 35 -7.87 7.16 -11.12
C ASP A 35 -6.43 7.29 -11.63
N ARG A 36 -5.99 6.36 -12.48
CA ARG A 36 -4.62 6.34 -13.01
C ARG A 36 -4.20 7.66 -13.65
N ASP A 37 -5.06 8.25 -14.47
CA ASP A 37 -4.75 9.50 -15.18
C ASP A 37 -4.72 10.68 -14.20
N GLY A 38 -5.61 10.69 -13.22
CA GLY A 38 -5.60 11.62 -12.10
C GLY A 38 -4.32 11.51 -11.27
N ARG A 39 -3.84 10.30 -10.96
CA ARG A 39 -2.56 10.09 -10.25
C ARG A 39 -1.39 10.64 -11.04
N GLN A 40 -1.35 10.42 -12.35
CA GLN A 40 -0.33 10.99 -13.23
C GLN A 40 -0.38 12.52 -13.25
N ALA A 41 -1.58 13.12 -13.31
CA ALA A 41 -1.75 14.57 -13.27
C ALA A 41 -1.27 15.16 -11.93
N ILE A 42 -1.60 14.51 -10.82
CA ILE A 42 -1.15 14.90 -9.47
C ILE A 42 0.38 14.83 -9.38
N LEU A 43 0.99 13.73 -9.83
CA LEU A 43 2.45 13.61 -9.86
C LEU A 43 3.08 14.74 -10.67
N ARG A 44 2.55 15.04 -11.87
CA ARG A 44 3.04 16.18 -12.69
C ARG A 44 2.97 17.53 -11.98
N ILE A 45 1.93 17.77 -11.17
CA ILE A 45 1.82 19.00 -10.37
C ILE A 45 2.91 19.05 -9.32
N HIS A 46 3.11 17.97 -8.57
CA HIS A 46 4.08 17.91 -7.48
C HIS A 46 5.54 17.78 -7.94
N THR A 47 5.78 17.38 -9.19
CA THR A 47 7.13 17.31 -9.78
C THR A 47 7.46 18.49 -10.68
N ARG A 48 6.56 19.49 -10.80
CA ARG A 48 6.72 20.61 -11.75
C ARG A 48 8.02 21.40 -11.53
N ASP A 49 8.35 21.64 -10.28
CA ASP A 49 9.51 22.45 -9.88
C ASP A 49 10.74 21.59 -9.54
N MET A 50 10.66 20.26 -9.76
CA MET A 50 11.75 19.33 -9.51
C MET A 50 12.62 19.19 -10.77
N PRO A 51 13.96 19.20 -10.65
CA PRO A 51 14.85 18.87 -11.77
C PRO A 51 14.76 17.36 -12.03
N LEU A 52 13.90 16.94 -12.96
CA LEU A 52 13.75 15.52 -13.31
C LEU A 52 14.78 15.09 -14.34
N ALA A 53 15.32 13.89 -14.17
CA ALA A 53 16.20 13.27 -15.15
C ALA A 53 15.41 12.76 -16.38
N PRO A 54 16.05 12.60 -17.55
CA PRO A 54 15.36 12.19 -18.78
C PRO A 54 14.74 10.79 -18.74
N ASP A 55 15.17 9.94 -17.79
CA ASP A 55 14.69 8.57 -17.62
C ASP A 55 13.38 8.49 -16.82
N VAL A 56 12.88 9.61 -16.27
CA VAL A 56 11.69 9.62 -15.41
C VAL A 56 10.41 9.37 -16.22
N ASP A 57 9.75 8.25 -15.95
CA ASP A 57 8.43 7.87 -16.50
C ASP A 57 7.36 7.99 -15.40
N LEU A 58 6.76 9.18 -15.28
CA LEU A 58 5.64 9.44 -14.36
C LEU A 58 4.39 8.57 -14.66
N PRO A 59 4.01 8.31 -15.93
CA PRO A 59 2.99 7.31 -16.24
C PRO A 59 3.27 5.92 -15.66
N GLN A 60 4.53 5.48 -15.60
CA GLN A 60 4.91 4.22 -14.94
C GLN A 60 4.73 4.33 -13.42
N VAL A 61 5.18 5.41 -12.79
CA VAL A 61 4.99 5.62 -11.35
C VAL A 61 3.49 5.64 -11.00
N ALA A 62 2.64 6.27 -11.81
CA ALA A 62 1.19 6.29 -11.62
C ALA A 62 0.54 4.89 -11.70
N ARG A 63 1.10 3.98 -12.50
CA ARG A 63 0.65 2.57 -12.56
C ARG A 63 1.01 1.79 -11.31
N MET A 64 2.12 2.13 -10.65
CA MET A 64 2.62 1.46 -9.46
C MET A 64 2.00 1.98 -8.15
N THR A 65 1.11 2.97 -8.23
CA THR A 65 0.50 3.65 -7.08
C THR A 65 -1.03 3.45 -6.98
N PRO A 66 -1.60 2.26 -7.29
CA PRO A 66 -3.04 2.06 -7.22
C PRO A 66 -3.55 2.30 -5.79
N GLY A 67 -4.69 2.98 -5.68
CA GLY A 67 -5.30 3.33 -4.40
C GLY A 67 -4.65 4.49 -3.63
N MET A 68 -3.50 5.03 -4.08
CA MET A 68 -2.86 6.17 -3.41
C MET A 68 -3.67 7.46 -3.59
N THR A 69 -3.79 8.21 -2.51
CA THR A 69 -4.41 9.53 -2.45
C THR A 69 -3.50 10.62 -2.99
N GLY A 70 -4.06 11.80 -3.29
CA GLY A 70 -3.25 12.94 -3.72
C GLY A 70 -2.18 13.36 -2.72
N ALA A 71 -2.47 13.23 -1.42
CA ALA A 71 -1.49 13.53 -0.36
C ALA A 71 -0.33 12.52 -0.34
N GLU A 72 -0.61 11.23 -0.54
CA GLU A 72 0.43 10.21 -0.60
C GLU A 72 1.30 10.34 -1.85
N LEU A 73 0.73 10.74 -2.99
CA LEU A 73 1.47 11.04 -4.22
C LEU A 73 2.34 12.30 -4.08
N ALA A 74 1.84 13.33 -3.39
CA ALA A 74 2.64 14.50 -3.05
C ALA A 74 3.82 14.13 -2.15
N ASN A 75 3.57 13.27 -1.15
CA ASN A 75 4.62 12.77 -0.27
C ASN A 75 5.64 11.92 -1.04
N LEU A 76 5.20 11.07 -1.97
CA LEU A 76 6.08 10.31 -2.86
C LEU A 76 7.02 11.22 -3.65
N ALA A 77 6.52 12.27 -4.28
CA ALA A 77 7.35 13.22 -5.01
C ALA A 77 8.41 13.88 -4.10
N ASN A 78 8.00 14.30 -2.90
CA ASN A 78 8.90 14.88 -1.91
C ASN A 78 9.98 13.88 -1.43
N GLU A 79 9.60 12.64 -1.13
CA GLU A 79 10.54 11.60 -0.70
C GLU A 79 11.56 11.27 -1.81
N SER A 80 11.12 11.25 -3.07
CA SER A 80 11.99 11.06 -4.22
C SER A 80 13.00 12.20 -4.35
N ALA A 81 12.57 13.45 -4.14
CA ALA A 81 13.45 14.61 -4.12
C ALA A 81 14.50 14.53 -3.00
N LEU A 82 14.07 14.16 -1.78
CA LEU A 82 14.96 14.03 -0.63
C LEU A 82 16.00 12.93 -0.82
N LEU A 83 15.64 11.83 -1.47
CA LEU A 83 16.57 10.75 -1.81
C LEU A 83 17.65 11.23 -2.79
N ALA A 84 17.25 11.97 -3.83
CA ALA A 84 18.20 12.55 -4.77
C ALA A 84 19.17 13.52 -4.10
N VAL A 85 18.66 14.40 -3.21
CA VAL A 85 19.50 15.32 -2.41
C VAL A 85 20.47 14.55 -1.52
N LYS A 86 19.99 13.49 -0.84
CA LYS A 86 20.84 12.65 0.02
C LYS A 86 21.97 11.98 -0.76
N ARG A 87 21.74 11.68 -2.05
CA ARG A 87 22.73 11.13 -2.98
C ARG A 87 23.60 12.19 -3.65
N GLN A 88 23.41 13.48 -3.33
CA GLN A 88 24.10 14.59 -3.98
C GLN A 88 23.88 14.64 -5.50
N GLN A 89 22.74 14.14 -5.98
CA GLN A 89 22.36 14.18 -7.39
C GLN A 89 21.83 15.57 -7.77
N GLN A 90 22.08 15.97 -9.01
CA GLN A 90 21.57 17.24 -9.55
C GLN A 90 20.14 17.12 -10.10
N GLN A 91 19.70 15.90 -10.40
CA GLN A 91 18.39 15.59 -10.97
C GLN A 91 17.82 14.36 -10.27
N VAL A 92 16.50 14.34 -10.09
CA VAL A 92 15.74 13.21 -9.55
C VAL A 92 15.49 12.22 -10.66
N ALA A 93 15.96 10.98 -10.48
CA ALA A 93 15.86 9.94 -11.49
C ALA A 93 14.76 8.92 -11.18
N GLN A 94 14.47 8.03 -12.13
CA GLN A 94 13.38 7.07 -11.98
C GLN A 94 13.57 6.17 -10.75
N HIS A 95 14.83 5.81 -10.44
CA HIS A 95 15.14 5.00 -9.27
C HIS A 95 14.80 5.68 -7.93
N ASP A 96 14.87 7.01 -7.85
CA ASP A 96 14.48 7.74 -6.64
C ASP A 96 12.97 7.68 -6.41
N PHE A 97 12.17 7.67 -7.48
CA PHE A 97 10.73 7.44 -7.39
C PHE A 97 10.39 6.02 -6.94
N LEU A 98 11.11 5.03 -7.45
CA LEU A 98 10.91 3.63 -7.04
C LEU A 98 11.25 3.44 -5.55
N GLU A 99 12.37 3.98 -5.09
CA GLU A 99 12.73 3.89 -3.68
C GLU A 99 11.87 4.79 -2.78
N GLY A 100 11.47 5.96 -3.26
CA GLY A 100 10.52 6.83 -2.59
C GLY A 100 9.18 6.12 -2.40
N LEU A 101 8.70 5.41 -3.42
CA LEU A 101 7.48 4.61 -3.36
C LEU A 101 7.59 3.52 -2.29
N GLU A 102 8.70 2.79 -2.28
CA GLU A 102 8.96 1.81 -1.24
C GLU A 102 8.97 2.43 0.16
N LYS A 103 9.57 3.61 0.31
CA LYS A 103 9.61 4.30 1.60
C LYS A 103 8.23 4.76 2.05
N VAL A 104 7.37 5.21 1.13
CA VAL A 104 6.00 5.60 1.43
C VAL A 104 5.14 4.38 1.78
N GLN A 105 5.28 3.27 1.06
CA GLN A 105 4.48 2.06 1.26
C GLN A 105 4.93 1.24 2.48
N LEU A 106 6.24 1.06 2.64
CA LEU A 106 6.82 0.16 3.65
C LEU A 106 7.34 0.90 4.88
N GLY A 107 7.49 2.22 4.79
CA GLY A 107 8.17 3.03 5.79
C GLY A 107 9.69 3.06 5.61
N ALA A 108 10.34 3.90 6.43
CA ALA A 108 11.78 4.02 6.44
C ALA A 108 12.46 2.72 6.91
N ALA A 109 13.55 2.37 6.25
CA ALA A 109 14.41 1.27 6.68
C ALA A 109 15.00 1.57 8.05
N ARG A 110 15.06 0.54 8.89
CA ARG A 110 15.62 0.61 10.25
C ARG A 110 16.90 -0.20 10.30
N SER A 111 17.95 0.41 10.87
CA SER A 111 19.13 -0.34 11.28
C SER A 111 18.80 -1.02 12.60
N LEU A 112 18.30 -2.25 12.51
CA LEU A 112 18.02 -3.11 13.66
C LEU A 112 18.90 -4.35 13.55
N LEU A 113 19.72 -4.58 14.58
CA LEU A 113 20.51 -5.79 14.69
C LEU A 113 19.58 -6.93 15.10
N MET A 114 19.16 -7.72 14.12
CA MET A 114 18.36 -8.92 14.35
C MET A 114 19.28 -10.11 14.65
N PRO A 115 19.01 -10.89 15.71
CA PRO A 115 19.62 -12.19 15.92
C PRO A 115 19.45 -13.08 14.67
N GLU A 116 20.43 -13.96 14.42
CA GLU A 116 20.43 -14.79 13.22
C GLU A 116 19.20 -15.69 13.13
N GLU A 117 18.74 -16.24 14.25
CA GLU A 117 17.54 -17.08 14.31
C GLU A 117 16.27 -16.30 13.93
N GLU A 118 16.12 -15.07 14.42
CA GLU A 118 14.98 -14.21 14.10
C GLU A 118 15.02 -13.81 12.61
N ARG A 119 16.20 -13.42 12.11
CA ARG A 119 16.41 -13.13 10.69
C ARG A 119 16.08 -14.33 9.79
N ARG A 120 16.46 -15.54 10.22
CA ARG A 120 16.14 -16.79 9.51
C ARG A 120 14.65 -17.03 9.49
N ARG A 121 13.96 -16.89 10.64
CA ARG A 121 12.49 -17.02 10.72
C ARG A 121 11.78 -16.04 9.81
N THR A 122 12.13 -14.75 9.87
CA THR A 122 11.59 -13.72 8.98
C THR A 122 11.83 -14.06 7.51
N GLY A 123 13.02 -14.57 7.16
CA GLY A 123 13.30 -15.02 5.79
C GLY A 123 12.35 -16.10 5.28
N TYR A 124 12.08 -17.12 6.09
CA TYR A 124 11.11 -18.16 5.72
C TYR A 124 9.67 -17.65 5.69
N HIS A 125 9.31 -16.78 6.63
CA HIS A 125 8.00 -16.15 6.68
C HIS A 125 7.72 -15.34 5.40
N GLU A 126 8.60 -14.41 5.03
CA GLU A 126 8.45 -13.64 3.79
C GLU A 126 8.50 -14.52 2.54
N SER A 127 9.34 -15.56 2.55
CA SER A 127 9.37 -16.53 1.45
C SER A 127 8.03 -17.27 1.29
N GLY A 128 7.33 -17.54 2.39
CA GLY A 128 6.01 -18.14 2.38
C GLY A 128 4.97 -17.28 1.66
N HIS A 129 4.89 -16.00 2.02
CA HIS A 129 4.03 -15.04 1.31
C HIS A 129 4.40 -14.93 -0.17
N ALA A 130 5.69 -14.81 -0.47
CA ALA A 130 6.17 -14.66 -1.83
C ALA A 130 5.83 -15.89 -2.69
N LEU A 131 6.14 -17.09 -2.20
CA LEU A 131 5.88 -18.33 -2.93
C LEU A 131 4.39 -18.52 -3.20
N LEU A 132 3.54 -18.38 -2.19
CA LEU A 132 2.09 -18.53 -2.39
C LEU A 132 1.52 -17.41 -3.27
N GLY A 133 1.99 -16.17 -3.11
CA GLY A 133 1.58 -15.05 -3.96
C GLY A 133 1.98 -15.22 -5.42
N MET A 134 3.11 -15.87 -5.71
CA MET A 134 3.57 -16.15 -7.07
C MET A 134 2.89 -17.38 -7.70
N LEU A 135 2.59 -18.40 -6.89
CA LEU A 135 2.05 -19.66 -7.38
C LEU A 135 0.52 -19.68 -7.47
N GLN A 136 -0.17 -18.88 -6.65
CA GLN A 136 -1.63 -18.85 -6.59
C GLN A 136 -2.22 -18.11 -7.80
N PRO A 137 -2.99 -18.78 -8.67
CA PRO A 137 -3.66 -18.12 -9.79
C PRO A 137 -4.61 -17.03 -9.31
N GLY A 138 -4.53 -15.86 -9.95
CA GLY A 138 -5.37 -14.70 -9.60
C GLY A 138 -4.92 -13.90 -8.39
N ALA A 139 -3.82 -14.27 -7.72
CA ALA A 139 -3.20 -13.43 -6.69
C ALA A 139 -2.55 -12.18 -7.32
N ASP A 140 -2.41 -11.13 -6.51
CA ASP A 140 -1.70 -9.92 -6.93
C ASP A 140 -0.21 -10.22 -7.13
N PRO A 141 0.41 -9.76 -8.23
CA PRO A 141 1.83 -10.01 -8.49
C PRO A 141 2.73 -9.53 -7.35
N VAL A 142 3.64 -10.41 -6.91
CA VAL A 142 4.70 -10.07 -5.97
C VAL A 142 5.69 -9.15 -6.66
N ARG A 143 5.87 -7.94 -6.11
CA ARG A 143 6.78 -6.91 -6.65
C ARG A 143 8.10 -6.88 -5.92
N LYS A 144 8.10 -7.14 -4.62
CA LYS A 144 9.30 -7.10 -3.79
C LYS A 144 9.18 -8.01 -2.58
N VAL A 145 10.31 -8.60 -2.20
CA VAL A 145 10.48 -9.35 -0.95
C VAL A 145 11.74 -8.84 -0.27
N THR A 146 11.67 -8.53 1.03
CA THR A 146 12.81 -8.06 1.80
C THR A 146 12.72 -8.50 3.26
N ILE A 147 13.85 -8.90 3.84
CA ILE A 147 13.99 -9.16 5.29
C ILE A 147 14.63 -7.97 6.03
N VAL A 148 14.83 -6.86 5.33
CA VAL A 148 15.32 -5.61 5.93
C VAL A 148 14.14 -4.97 6.69
N PRO A 149 14.28 -4.72 8.01
CA PRO A 149 13.22 -4.11 8.80
C PRO A 149 12.82 -2.72 8.27
N ARG A 150 11.52 -2.50 8.10
CA ARG A 150 10.94 -1.23 7.65
C ARG A 150 9.74 -0.85 8.50
N GLY A 151 9.72 0.40 8.98
CA GLY A 151 8.64 0.88 9.85
C GLY A 151 8.47 -0.03 11.08
N ARG A 152 7.31 -0.69 11.18
CA ARG A 152 6.99 -1.67 12.25
C ARG A 152 7.26 -3.12 11.85
N ALA A 153 7.49 -3.41 10.58
CA ALA A 153 7.68 -4.77 10.07
C ALA A 153 9.16 -5.18 10.09
N LEU A 154 9.42 -6.46 10.39
CA LEU A 154 10.77 -7.04 10.38
C LEU A 154 11.18 -7.56 9.00
N GLY A 155 10.20 -7.96 8.19
CA GLY A 155 10.30 -8.26 6.77
C GLY A 155 9.03 -7.80 6.08
N VAL A 156 9.07 -7.67 4.75
CA VAL A 156 7.85 -7.37 3.97
C VAL A 156 7.89 -8.05 2.60
N THR A 157 6.75 -8.63 2.24
CA THR A 157 6.40 -9.06 0.90
C THR A 157 5.35 -8.11 0.33
N LEU A 158 5.74 -7.34 -0.68
CA LEU A 158 4.87 -6.38 -1.35
C LEU A 158 4.25 -7.01 -2.60
N SER A 159 2.94 -7.18 -2.57
CA SER A 159 2.14 -7.51 -3.76
C SER A 159 1.32 -6.29 -4.18
N THR A 160 1.22 -6.05 -5.49
CA THR A 160 0.51 -4.87 -6.02
C THR A 160 -0.45 -5.29 -7.13
N PRO A 161 -1.75 -4.95 -7.04
CA PRO A 161 -2.72 -5.21 -8.09
C PRO A 161 -2.30 -4.55 -9.42
N GLU A 162 -2.59 -5.19 -10.54
CA GLU A 162 -2.26 -4.65 -11.87
C GLU A 162 -3.22 -3.55 -12.34
N ALA A 163 -4.43 -3.54 -11.81
CA ALA A 163 -5.48 -2.59 -12.18
C ALA A 163 -6.30 -2.16 -10.97
N ASP A 164 -6.82 -0.93 -11.04
CA ASP A 164 -7.82 -0.44 -10.09
C ASP A 164 -9.11 -1.26 -10.29
N ARG A 165 -9.53 -2.00 -9.25
CA ARG A 165 -10.72 -2.87 -9.27
C ARG A 165 -11.84 -2.28 -8.43
N TYR A 166 -13.05 -2.25 -9.00
CA TYR A 166 -14.26 -1.77 -8.32
C TYR A 166 -15.02 -2.89 -7.58
N ALA A 167 -14.86 -4.13 -8.04
CA ALA A 167 -15.45 -5.32 -7.43
C ALA A 167 -14.45 -6.48 -7.47
N TYR A 168 -14.58 -7.41 -6.52
CA TYR A 168 -13.70 -8.55 -6.36
C TYR A 168 -14.52 -9.84 -6.42
N THR A 169 -14.04 -10.84 -7.17
CA THR A 169 -14.66 -12.17 -7.20
C THR A 169 -14.26 -12.97 -5.97
N GLU A 170 -15.04 -14.00 -5.65
CA GLU A 170 -14.72 -14.91 -4.53
C GLU A 170 -13.35 -15.56 -4.72
N GLU A 171 -13.02 -15.97 -5.93
CA GLU A 171 -11.74 -16.61 -6.27
C GLU A 171 -10.55 -15.69 -5.98
N TYR A 172 -10.68 -14.40 -6.34
CA TYR A 172 -9.64 -13.41 -6.06
C TYR A 172 -9.46 -13.19 -4.54
N LEU A 173 -10.57 -13.09 -3.79
CA LEU A 173 -10.51 -12.92 -2.34
C LEU A 173 -9.91 -14.16 -1.66
N ARG A 174 -10.25 -15.36 -2.12
CA ARG A 174 -9.59 -16.62 -1.69
C ARG A 174 -8.10 -16.61 -2.01
N ALA A 175 -7.71 -16.19 -3.21
CA ALA A 175 -6.29 -16.09 -3.59
C ALA A 175 -5.51 -15.15 -2.66
N ARG A 176 -6.10 -14.00 -2.29
CA ARG A 176 -5.51 -13.07 -1.33
C ARG A 176 -5.39 -13.68 0.08
N ILE A 177 -6.39 -14.42 0.53
CA ILE A 177 -6.33 -15.14 1.81
C ILE A 177 -5.19 -16.16 1.79
N ILE A 178 -5.06 -16.95 0.72
CA ILE A 178 -3.99 -17.95 0.58
C ILE A 178 -2.61 -17.28 0.63
N GLY A 179 -2.40 -16.19 -0.11
CA GLY A 179 -1.14 -15.45 -0.09
C GLY A 179 -0.80 -14.87 1.29
N ALA A 180 -1.81 -14.32 1.99
CA ALA A 180 -1.63 -13.78 3.35
C ALA A 180 -1.32 -14.88 4.38
N LEU A 181 -1.82 -16.10 4.23
CA LEU A 181 -1.48 -17.22 5.13
C LEU A 181 -0.13 -17.87 4.83
N GLY A 182 0.57 -17.42 3.79
CA GLY A 182 1.84 -18.02 3.34
C GLY A 182 2.96 -17.97 4.38
N GLY A 183 3.14 -16.84 5.07
CA GLY A 183 4.17 -16.71 6.10
C GLY A 183 3.97 -17.68 7.26
N MET A 184 2.73 -17.75 7.77
CA MET A 184 2.34 -18.70 8.81
C MET A 184 2.53 -20.16 8.37
N ALA A 185 2.14 -20.50 7.13
CA ALA A 185 2.33 -21.84 6.59
C ALA A 185 3.81 -22.22 6.49
N ALA A 186 4.67 -21.30 6.03
CA ALA A 186 6.11 -21.51 5.95
C ALA A 186 6.74 -21.71 7.35
N GLU A 187 6.33 -20.92 8.34
CA GLU A 187 6.78 -21.08 9.72
C GLU A 187 6.41 -22.47 10.27
N HIS A 188 5.16 -22.88 10.08
CA HIS A 188 4.69 -24.18 10.54
C HIS A 188 5.44 -25.34 9.87
N VAL A 189 5.68 -25.27 8.55
CA VAL A 189 6.38 -26.35 7.81
C VAL A 189 7.85 -26.46 8.20
N VAL A 190 8.53 -25.33 8.41
CA VAL A 190 10.00 -25.31 8.61
C VAL A 190 10.38 -25.42 10.09
N PHE A 191 9.60 -24.82 10.99
CA PHE A 191 9.92 -24.73 12.42
C PHE A 191 8.94 -25.49 13.32
N GLY A 192 7.81 -25.98 12.78
CA GLY A 192 6.79 -26.68 13.56
C GLY A 192 6.00 -25.80 14.53
N VAL A 193 6.22 -24.48 14.49
CA VAL A 193 5.57 -23.51 15.40
C VAL A 193 5.28 -22.22 14.66
N VAL A 194 4.09 -21.67 14.88
CA VAL A 194 3.68 -20.36 14.39
C VAL A 194 3.92 -19.32 15.49
N THR A 195 4.54 -18.20 15.13
CA THR A 195 4.81 -17.10 16.06
C THR A 195 3.69 -16.05 16.06
N THR A 196 3.73 -15.15 17.04
CA THR A 196 2.86 -13.96 17.07
C THR A 196 3.16 -12.95 15.96
N GLY A 197 4.23 -13.15 15.18
CA GLY A 197 4.57 -12.30 14.03
C GLY A 197 3.52 -12.29 12.92
N SER A 198 2.63 -13.29 12.87
CA SER A 198 1.56 -13.41 11.87
C SER A 198 0.25 -12.69 12.25
N GLU A 199 0.23 -11.89 13.33
CA GLU A 199 -0.99 -11.22 13.81
C GLU A 199 -1.64 -10.34 12.73
N ASN A 200 -0.86 -9.48 12.08
CA ASN A 200 -1.34 -8.61 11.01
C ASN A 200 -1.90 -9.42 9.82
N ASP A 201 -1.31 -10.56 9.49
CA ASP A 201 -1.78 -11.41 8.39
C ASP A 201 -3.14 -12.02 8.73
N LEU A 202 -3.32 -12.47 9.97
CA LEU A 202 -4.59 -13.00 10.46
C LEU A 202 -5.68 -11.92 10.52
N GLU A 203 -5.34 -10.70 10.92
CA GLU A 203 -6.26 -9.55 10.87
C GLU A 203 -6.72 -9.27 9.43
N GLN A 204 -5.79 -9.26 8.47
CA GLN A 204 -6.11 -9.06 7.05
C GLN A 204 -6.99 -10.17 6.51
N VAL A 205 -6.64 -11.44 6.76
CA VAL A 205 -7.42 -12.62 6.35
C VAL A 205 -8.83 -12.55 6.92
N THR A 206 -8.95 -12.23 8.21
CA THR A 206 -10.25 -12.10 8.88
C THR A 206 -11.09 -10.99 8.25
N GLY A 207 -10.48 -9.84 7.94
CA GLY A 207 -11.14 -8.72 7.27
C GLY A 207 -11.66 -9.11 5.88
N ILE A 208 -10.84 -9.81 5.09
CA ILE A 208 -11.24 -10.30 3.76
C ILE A 208 -12.38 -11.30 3.88
N ALA A 209 -12.25 -12.30 4.76
CA ALA A 209 -13.25 -13.35 4.95
C ALA A 209 -14.61 -12.78 5.39
N ARG A 210 -14.62 -11.79 6.30
CA ARG A 210 -15.85 -11.08 6.69
C ARG A 210 -16.48 -10.33 5.52
N GLY A 211 -15.68 -9.74 4.64
CA GLY A 211 -16.15 -9.05 3.43
C GLY A 211 -16.69 -9.98 2.34
N MET A 212 -16.37 -11.27 2.38
CA MET A 212 -16.93 -12.28 1.46
C MET A 212 -18.34 -12.70 1.85
N SER A 213 -18.74 -12.55 3.12
CA SER A 213 -20.09 -12.89 3.55
C SER A 213 -21.07 -11.91 2.92
N PRO A 214 -22.15 -12.38 2.28
CA PRO A 214 -23.21 -11.49 1.83
C PRO A 214 -23.72 -10.69 3.04
N ALA A 215 -23.87 -9.38 2.87
CA ALA A 215 -24.36 -8.50 3.93
C ALA A 215 -25.75 -8.99 4.39
N GLY A 216 -25.83 -9.63 5.55
CA GLY A 216 -27.08 -10.10 6.16
C GLY A 216 -27.25 -11.61 6.36
N ALA A 217 -26.16 -12.38 6.54
CA ALA A 217 -26.23 -13.74 7.13
C ALA A 217 -25.85 -13.70 8.62
#